data_AF-A0A4R5B0U4-F1
#
_entry.id   AF-A0A4R5B0U4-F1
#
_cell.length_a   1.000
_cell.length_b   1.000
_cell.length_c   1.000
_cell.angle_alpha   90.00
_cell.angle_beta   90.00
_cell.angle_gamma   90.00
#
_symmetry.space_group_name_H-M   'P 1'
#
loop_
_entity.id
_entity.type
_entity.pdbx_description
1 polymer ?
#
loop_
_entity_poly.entity_id
_entity_poly.type
_entity_poly.pdbx_seq_one_letter_code
_entity_poly.pdbx_strand_id
1 'polypeptide(L)'
;MIRTTEEVYYEDRGPKKSIIETEIFSYSVTHEGINLLIHDYVFVDGVKTIHKATEDFYSTLEMDTLDAYLFSDHDFSGMTKSEIDWKKLKEALMFDTQYVLFPDGLTLYRTNPNIWEFTE
;
A
#
# COMPACT_ATOMS: atom_id res chain seq x y z
N MET A 1 1.38 -2.29 -7.51
CA MET A 1 1.58 -2.84 -6.17
C MET A 1 2.71 -2.04 -5.53
N ILE A 2 3.02 -2.27 -4.26
CA ILE A 2 4.25 -1.76 -3.65
C ILE A 2 5.05 -2.93 -3.09
N ARG A 3 6.38 -2.81 -3.04
CA ARG A 3 7.22 -3.83 -2.40
C ARG A 3 8.40 -3.23 -1.67
N THR A 4 9.00 -4.01 -0.78
CA THR A 4 10.31 -3.69 -0.23
C THR A 4 11.42 -3.92 -1.26
N THR A 5 12.41 -3.04 -1.29
CA THR A 5 13.62 -3.16 -2.15
C THR A 5 14.64 -4.14 -1.60
N GLU A 6 14.51 -4.51 -0.34
CA GLU A 6 15.35 -5.46 0.38
C GLU A 6 14.51 -6.44 1.19
N GLU A 7 15.13 -7.56 1.60
CA GLU A 7 14.46 -8.56 2.43
C GLU A 7 14.30 -8.08 3.87
N VAL A 8 13.08 -8.20 4.38
CA VAL A 8 12.71 -7.71 5.71
C VAL A 8 12.09 -8.82 6.53
N TYR A 9 12.16 -8.70 7.86
CA TYR A 9 11.48 -9.63 8.75
C TYR A 9 9.98 -9.43 8.65
N TYR A 10 9.26 -10.51 8.35
CA TYR A 10 7.79 -10.46 8.22
C TYR A 10 7.08 -11.23 9.34
N GLU A 11 7.80 -11.95 10.19
CA GLU A 11 7.25 -12.61 11.38
C GLU A 11 7.57 -11.79 12.64
N ASP A 12 6.57 -11.57 13.51
CA ASP A 12 6.73 -10.81 14.76
C ASP A 12 7.86 -11.35 15.66
N ARG A 13 8.11 -12.67 15.63
CA ARG A 13 9.09 -13.37 16.47
C ARG A 13 9.76 -14.52 15.70
N GLY A 14 10.26 -14.25 14.50
CA GLY A 14 10.90 -15.27 13.66
C GLY A 14 12.11 -14.73 12.88
N PRO A 15 13.03 -15.62 12.47
CA PRO A 15 14.19 -15.22 11.67
C PRO A 15 13.87 -15.09 10.18
N LYS A 16 12.62 -15.35 9.75
CA LYS A 16 12.27 -15.39 8.34
C LYS A 16 12.27 -13.99 7.74
N LYS A 17 12.95 -13.87 6.61
CA LYS A 17 12.97 -12.67 5.79
C LYS A 17 12.47 -12.98 4.40
N SER A 18 11.85 -11.98 3.78
CA SER A 18 11.47 -12.04 2.37
C SER A 18 11.29 -10.61 1.85
N ILE A 19 11.17 -10.48 0.53
CA ILE A 19 10.57 -9.30 -0.07
C ILE A 19 9.08 -9.33 0.29
N ILE A 20 8.59 -8.22 0.86
CA ILE A 20 7.16 -8.04 1.10
C ILE A 20 6.59 -7.29 -0.09
N GLU A 21 5.52 -7.83 -0.66
CA GLU A 21 4.77 -7.19 -1.72
C GLU A 21 3.34 -6.96 -1.26
N THR A 22 2.93 -5.70 -1.19
CA THR A 22 1.59 -5.30 -0.75
C THR A 22 0.77 -4.86 -1.95
N GLU A 23 -0.44 -5.40 -2.05
CA GLU A 23 -1.35 -5.22 -3.17
C GLU A 23 -2.76 -4.95 -2.69
N ILE A 24 -3.44 -3.99 -3.33
CA ILE A 24 -4.90 -3.85 -3.21
C ILE A 24 -5.51 -4.98 -4.04
N PHE A 25 -5.94 -6.05 -3.38
CA PHE A 25 -6.52 -7.21 -4.04
C PHE A 25 -7.90 -6.90 -4.61
N SER A 26 -8.71 -6.16 -3.85
CA SER A 26 -10.01 -5.68 -4.33
C SER A 26 -10.43 -4.43 -3.57
N TYR A 27 -11.39 -3.69 -4.11
CA TYR A 27 -12.00 -2.57 -3.41
C TYR A 27 -13.50 -2.51 -3.69
N SER A 28 -14.23 -1.89 -2.77
CA SER A 28 -15.65 -1.55 -2.94
C SER A 28 -15.90 -0.11 -2.53
N VAL A 29 -16.73 0.57 -3.30
CA VAL A 29 -17.08 1.98 -3.07
C VAL A 29 -18.48 2.06 -2.48
N THR A 30 -18.62 2.79 -1.39
CA THR A 30 -19.89 3.09 -0.74
C THR A 30 -20.11 4.61 -0.74
N HIS A 31 -21.25 5.08 -0.23
CA HIS A 31 -21.47 6.52 -0.05
C HIS A 31 -20.61 7.12 1.08
N GLU A 32 -20.12 6.28 1.98
CA GLU A 32 -19.30 6.66 3.14
C GLU A 32 -17.81 6.74 2.80
N GLY A 33 -17.37 6.00 1.77
CA GLY A 33 -15.97 5.92 1.39
C GLY A 33 -15.63 4.69 0.57
N ILE A 34 -14.40 4.21 0.71
CA ILE A 34 -13.85 3.07 -0.02
C ILE A 34 -13.33 2.03 0.99
N ASN A 35 -13.79 0.78 0.84
CA ASN A 35 -13.18 -0.35 1.54
C ASN A 35 -12.17 -1.01 0.61
N LEU A 36 -10.94 -1.21 1.10
CA LEU A 36 -9.86 -1.90 0.41
C LEU A 36 -9.60 -3.23 1.10
N LEU A 37 -9.50 -4.30 0.31
CA LEU A 37 -8.91 -5.55 0.75
C LEU A 37 -7.47 -5.56 0.25
N ILE A 38 -6.53 -5.53 1.20
CA ILE A 38 -5.09 -5.47 0.95
C ILE A 38 -4.49 -6.83 1.29
N HIS A 39 -3.67 -7.35 0.38
CA HIS A 39 -2.89 -8.56 0.60
C HIS A 39 -1.41 -8.23 0.70
N ASP A 40 -0.78 -8.77 1.72
CA ASP A 40 0.66 -8.79 1.87
C ASP A 40 1.17 -10.16 1.46
N TYR A 41 2.04 -10.18 0.47
CA TYR A 41 2.66 -11.36 -0.06
C TYR A 41 4.12 -11.45 0.35
N VAL A 42 4.59 -12.68 0.54
CA VAL A 42 5.99 -13.02 0.74
C VAL A 42 6.39 -14.11 -0.25
N PHE A 43 7.66 -14.16 -0.60
CA PHE A 43 8.20 -15.20 -1.46
C PHE A 43 8.88 -16.26 -0.60
N VAL A 44 8.30 -17.46 -0.53
CA VAL A 44 8.85 -18.62 0.19
C VAL A 44 9.26 -19.64 -0.86
N ASP A 45 10.55 -19.96 -0.93
CA ASP A 45 11.11 -20.88 -1.92
C ASP A 45 10.71 -20.54 -3.37
N GLY A 46 10.65 -19.23 -3.68
CA GLY A 46 10.26 -18.72 -5.00
C GLY A 46 8.75 -18.70 -5.26
N VAL A 47 7.92 -19.10 -4.29
CA VAL A 47 6.46 -19.10 -4.40
C VAL A 47 5.87 -17.88 -3.69
N LYS A 48 5.17 -17.03 -4.44
CA LYS A 48 4.39 -15.91 -3.89
C LYS A 48 3.25 -16.46 -3.03
N THR A 49 3.28 -16.19 -1.74
CA THR A 49 2.35 -16.71 -0.72
C THR A 49 1.72 -15.55 0.03
N ILE A 50 0.41 -15.61 0.25
CA ILE A 50 -0.28 -14.62 1.10
C ILE A 50 0.20 -14.80 2.53
N HIS A 51 0.83 -13.77 3.07
CA HIS A 51 1.23 -13.70 4.47
C HIS A 51 0.11 -13.14 5.32
N LYS A 52 -0.51 -12.05 4.87
CA LYS A 52 -1.55 -11.33 5.62
C LYS A 52 -2.58 -10.75 4.64
N ALA A 53 -3.81 -10.64 5.12
CA ALA A 53 -4.89 -9.92 4.45
C ALA A 53 -5.53 -8.96 5.45
N THR A 54 -5.71 -7.71 5.06
CA THR A 54 -6.32 -6.65 5.87
C THR A 54 -7.40 -5.92 5.11
N GLU A 55 -8.43 -5.49 5.83
CA GLU A 55 -9.45 -4.60 5.31
C GLU A 55 -9.22 -3.21 5.88
N ASP A 56 -9.00 -2.24 5.00
CA ASP A 56 -8.84 -0.83 5.37
C ASP A 56 -9.98 0.00 4.77
N PHE A 57 -10.45 0.99 5.53
CA PHE A 57 -11.52 1.88 5.12
C PHE A 57 -11.02 3.31 5.05
N TYR A 58 -11.22 3.93 3.89
CA TYR A 58 -10.97 5.34 3.67
C TYR A 58 -12.30 6.06 3.53
N SER A 59 -12.57 6.99 4.42
CA SER A 59 -13.74 7.87 4.32
C SER A 59 -13.64 8.79 3.10
N THR A 60 -14.78 9.29 2.62
CA THR A 60 -14.81 10.28 1.53
C THR A 60 -13.93 11.49 1.81
N LEU A 61 -13.83 11.95 3.07
CA LEU A 61 -13.00 13.10 3.45
C LEU A 61 -11.50 12.81 3.33
N GLU A 62 -11.07 11.59 3.71
CA GLU A 62 -9.68 11.16 3.55
C GLU A 62 -9.32 11.03 2.08
N MET A 63 -10.25 10.50 1.26
CA MET A 63 -10.10 10.44 -0.18
C MET A 63 -9.99 11.84 -0.82
N ASP A 64 -10.80 12.80 -0.39
CA ASP A 64 -10.74 14.18 -0.89
C ASP A 64 -9.39 14.86 -0.54
N THR A 65 -8.85 14.56 0.64
CA THR A 65 -7.56 15.09 1.09
C THR A 65 -6.41 14.48 0.29
N LEU A 66 -6.45 13.17 0.07
CA LEU A 66 -5.50 12.45 -0.77
C LEU A 66 -5.55 12.98 -2.22
N ASP A 67 -6.76 13.20 -2.75
CA ASP A 67 -6.96 13.76 -4.08
C ASP A 67 -6.27 15.11 -4.23
N ALA A 68 -6.46 16.03 -3.28
CA ALA A 68 -5.83 17.35 -3.32
C ALA A 68 -4.29 17.25 -3.35
N TYR A 69 -3.71 16.33 -2.58
CA TYR A 69 -2.28 16.06 -2.60
C TYR A 69 -1.83 15.52 -3.96
N LEU A 70 -2.49 14.48 -4.47
CA LEU A 70 -2.09 13.81 -5.70
C LEU A 70 -2.23 14.70 -6.95
N PHE A 71 -3.28 15.51 -7.05
CA PHE A 71 -3.45 16.44 -8.18
C PHE A 71 -2.46 17.62 -8.15
N SER A 72 -1.78 17.87 -7.04
CA SER A 72 -0.71 18.87 -6.98
C SER A 72 0.64 18.35 -7.48
N ASP A 73 0.91 17.04 -7.32
CA ASP A 73 2.21 16.43 -7.62
C ASP A 73 2.22 15.52 -8.87
N HIS A 74 1.06 15.15 -9.42
CA HIS A 74 0.96 14.24 -10.57
C HIS A 74 0.16 14.81 -11.74
N ASP A 75 0.64 14.57 -12.96
CA ASP A 75 -0.10 14.82 -14.19
C ASP A 75 -0.95 13.60 -14.57
N PHE A 76 -2.27 13.77 -14.48
CA PHE A 76 -3.25 12.75 -14.87
C PHE A 76 -3.80 12.96 -16.29
N SER A 77 -3.21 13.87 -17.07
CA SER A 77 -3.65 14.12 -18.44
C SER A 77 -3.52 12.87 -19.31
N GLY A 78 -4.57 12.58 -20.08
CA GLY A 78 -4.63 11.40 -20.95
C GLY A 78 -5.00 10.08 -20.28
N MET A 79 -5.16 10.04 -18.95
CA MET A 79 -5.67 8.87 -18.23
C MET A 79 -7.20 8.84 -18.22
N THR A 80 -7.78 7.65 -18.30
CA THR A 80 -9.20 7.42 -18.05
C THR A 80 -9.52 7.57 -16.57
N LYS A 81 -10.80 7.84 -16.25
CA LYS A 81 -11.25 7.92 -14.85
C LYS A 81 -10.85 6.68 -14.03
N SER A 82 -11.03 5.48 -14.58
CA SER A 82 -10.68 4.24 -13.90
C SER A 82 -9.19 4.10 -13.64
N GLU A 83 -8.34 4.55 -14.58
CA GLU A 83 -6.88 4.54 -14.39
C GLU A 83 -6.45 5.56 -13.32
N ILE A 84 -7.08 6.73 -13.31
CA ILE A 84 -6.85 7.76 -12.29
C ILE A 84 -7.23 7.22 -10.91
N ASP A 85 -8.44 6.66 -10.77
CA ASP A 85 -8.94 6.11 -9.51
C ASP A 85 -8.01 4.98 -9.01
N TRP A 86 -7.57 4.09 -9.91
CA TRP A 86 -6.63 3.03 -9.56
C TRP A 86 -5.25 3.55 -9.16
N LYS A 87 -4.73 4.56 -9.87
CA LYS A 87 -3.46 5.21 -9.54
C LYS A 87 -3.52 5.87 -8.18
N LYS A 88 -4.61 6.57 -7.86
CA LYS A 88 -4.84 7.18 -6.55
C LYS A 88 -4.82 6.16 -5.43
N LEU A 89 -5.51 5.04 -5.60
CA LEU A 89 -5.50 3.97 -4.61
C LEU A 89 -4.10 3.38 -4.38
N LYS A 90 -3.30 3.19 -5.44
CA LYS A 90 -1.90 2.75 -5.31
C LYS A 90 -1.04 3.77 -4.57
N GLU A 91 -1.22 5.06 -4.86
CA GLU A 91 -0.50 6.13 -4.17
C GLU A 91 -0.92 6.25 -2.70
N ALA A 92 -2.21 6.08 -2.39
CA ALA A 92 -2.72 6.02 -1.01
C ALA A 92 -2.03 4.91 -0.20
N LEU A 93 -1.95 3.72 -0.78
CA LEU A 93 -1.27 2.59 -0.16
C LEU A 93 0.22 2.88 0.12
N MET A 94 0.91 3.50 -0.83
CA MET A 94 2.30 3.91 -0.63
C MET A 94 2.42 4.96 0.46
N PHE A 95 1.58 5.99 0.42
CA PHE A 95 1.56 7.06 1.40
C PHE A 95 1.36 6.51 2.81
N ASP A 96 0.36 5.66 3.01
CA ASP A 96 0.11 5.08 4.33
C ASP A 96 1.29 4.24 4.81
N THR A 97 1.89 3.46 3.92
CA THR A 97 3.07 2.66 4.24
C THR A 97 4.26 3.52 4.67
N GLN A 98 4.42 4.72 4.07
CA GLN A 98 5.57 5.60 4.31
C GLN A 98 5.36 6.63 5.42
N TYR A 99 4.12 6.97 5.75
CA TYR A 99 3.79 8.08 6.66
C TYR A 99 2.95 7.66 7.87
N VAL A 100 2.22 6.55 7.81
CA VAL A 100 1.55 5.97 8.99
C VAL A 100 2.56 5.08 9.73
N LEU A 101 3.43 5.76 10.47
CA LEU A 101 4.57 5.14 11.16
C LEU A 101 4.29 4.89 12.64
N PHE A 102 4.98 3.90 13.19
CA PHE A 102 5.08 3.74 14.63
C PHE A 102 5.83 4.93 15.27
N PRO A 103 5.74 5.11 16.61
CA PRO A 103 6.44 6.20 17.30
C PRO A 103 7.96 6.20 17.14
N ASP A 104 8.55 5.07 16.76
CA ASP A 104 9.99 4.92 16.44
C ASP A 104 10.34 5.32 14.99
N GLY A 105 9.36 5.77 14.20
CA GLY A 105 9.54 6.17 12.81
C GLY A 105 9.64 5.00 11.82
N LEU A 106 9.31 3.78 12.26
CA LEU A 106 9.31 2.61 11.39
C LEU A 106 7.91 2.29 10.85
N THR A 107 7.86 1.68 9.67
CA THR A 107 6.63 1.18 9.05
C THR A 107 6.03 0.02 9.86
N LEU A 108 4.84 -0.45 9.48
CA LEU A 108 4.19 -1.63 10.05
C LEU A 108 5.13 -2.87 10.10
N TYR A 109 6.05 -2.97 9.13
CA TYR A 109 7.02 -4.05 9.01
C TYR A 109 8.34 -3.79 9.74
N ARG A 110 8.40 -2.77 10.60
CA ARG A 110 9.62 -2.36 11.32
C ARG A 110 10.75 -1.96 10.38
N THR A 111 10.42 -1.38 9.23
CA THR A 111 11.39 -0.96 8.22
C THR A 111 11.43 0.56 8.10
N ASN A 112 12.48 1.08 7.44
CA ASN A 112 12.51 2.49 7.05
C ASN A 112 11.48 2.73 5.93
N PRO A 113 10.68 3.81 5.96
CA PRO A 113 9.72 4.10 4.90
C PRO A 113 10.33 4.17 3.48
N ASN A 114 11.60 4.56 3.35
CA ASN A 114 12.25 4.76 2.05
C ASN A 114 12.63 3.46 1.30
N ILE A 115 12.45 2.29 1.92
CA ILE A 115 12.74 1.00 1.26
C ILE A 115 11.56 0.48 0.43
N TRP A 116 10.46 1.22 0.35
CA TRP A 116 9.28 0.84 -0.43
C TRP A 116 9.32 1.47 -1.82
N GLU A 117 9.00 0.66 -2.83
CA GLU A 117 8.92 1.10 -4.22
C GLU A 117 7.62 0.64 -4.89
N PHE A 118 7.20 1.37 -5.92
CA PHE A 118 6.12 0.93 -6.78
C PHE A 118 6.57 -0.22 -7.66
N THR A 119 5.67 -1.17 -7.87
CA THR A 119 5.82 -2.24 -8.85
C THR A 119 4.62 -2.29 -9.79
N GLU A 120 4.91 -2.74 -11.02
CA GLU A 120 3.91 -2.92 -12.08
C GLU A 120 2.87 -3.97 -11.69
#